data_AF-A0A835V4D5-F1
#
_entry.id   AF-A0A835V4D5-F1
#
_cell.length_a   1.000
_cell.length_b   1.000
_cell.length_c   1.000
_cell.angle_alpha   90.00
_cell.angle_beta   90.00
_cell.angle_gamma   90.00
#
_symmetry.space_group_name_H-M   'P 1'
#
loop_
_entity.id
_entity.type
_entity.pdbx_description
1 polymer ?
#
loop_
_entity_poly.entity_id
_entity_poly.type
_entity_poly.pdbx_seq_one_letter_code
_entity_poly.pdbx_strand_id
1 'polypeptide(L)'
;MFHPLPPNLGPGIYLGAVERATSFITDDLWYGIYAATNPETFVRADGAFIPFADDFDVSNVTTLVEGVGEIGDVKVIDLQSPISFLIGRQVVKVGRSSGLTTGTVMAYALEYNDEKGICFFTDFLVVGEKHETFDLEGDSGSLIILTGQAGEKPRPIGIIWVELPTEGG
;
A
#
# COMPACT_ATOMS: atom_id res chain seq x y z
N MET A 1 8.74 -3.39 -14.93
CA MET A 1 9.43 -3.45 -13.61
C MET A 1 9.52 -4.93 -13.22
N PHE A 2 10.72 -5.44 -12.94
CA PHE A 2 10.94 -6.87 -12.66
C PHE A 2 10.83 -7.13 -11.15
N HIS A 3 9.96 -8.05 -10.73
CA HIS A 3 9.80 -8.42 -9.32
C HIS A 3 10.66 -9.67 -9.02
N PRO A 4 11.71 -9.55 -8.19
CA PRO A 4 12.57 -10.68 -7.86
C PRO A 4 11.86 -11.64 -6.90
N LEU A 5 11.83 -12.92 -7.29
CA LEU A 5 11.31 -14.06 -6.53
C LEU A 5 12.31 -14.57 -5.47
N PRO A 6 11.87 -15.38 -4.48
CA PRO A 6 12.77 -16.04 -3.57
C PRO A 6 13.76 -16.97 -4.31
N PRO A 7 15.01 -17.08 -3.83
CA PRO A 7 16.13 -17.71 -4.56
C PRO A 7 15.97 -19.21 -4.83
N ASN A 8 14.98 -19.87 -4.24
CA ASN A 8 14.66 -21.29 -4.43
C ASN A 8 14.07 -21.62 -5.82
N LEU A 9 13.61 -20.61 -6.58
CA LEU A 9 13.07 -20.81 -7.93
C LEU A 9 14.15 -20.77 -9.03
N GLY A 10 15.41 -20.50 -8.67
CA GLY A 10 16.52 -20.44 -9.63
C GLY A 10 16.59 -19.11 -10.38
N PRO A 11 17.75 -18.79 -11.00
CA PRO A 11 17.93 -17.55 -11.73
C PRO A 11 17.05 -17.51 -12.99
N GLY A 12 16.35 -16.40 -13.22
CA GLY A 12 15.60 -16.15 -14.46
C GLY A 12 14.13 -16.56 -14.47
N ILE A 13 13.55 -17.01 -13.34
CA ILE A 13 12.11 -17.21 -13.21
C ILE A 13 11.45 -15.88 -12.79
N TYR A 14 10.43 -15.47 -13.52
CA TYR A 14 9.67 -14.25 -13.30
C TYR A 14 8.21 -14.60 -13.02
N LEU A 15 7.56 -13.88 -12.10
CA LEU A 15 6.10 -14.01 -11.89
C LEU A 15 5.31 -13.56 -13.11
N GLY A 16 5.84 -12.61 -13.88
CA GLY A 16 5.22 -12.00 -15.04
C GLY A 16 5.96 -10.72 -15.43
N ALA A 17 5.55 -10.11 -16.53
CA ALA A 17 6.05 -8.81 -16.98
C ALA A 17 4.89 -7.82 -17.11
N VAL A 18 5.16 -6.55 -16.82
CA VAL A 18 4.20 -5.46 -16.98
C VAL A 18 4.82 -4.39 -17.86
N GLU A 19 4.10 -3.99 -18.90
CA GLU A 19 4.37 -2.76 -19.63
C GLU A 19 3.81 -1.58 -18.84
N ARG A 20 4.59 -0.53 -18.66
CA ARG A 20 4.16 0.67 -17.92
C ARG A 20 2.96 1.30 -18.64
N ALA A 21 1.78 1.21 -18.03
CA ALA A 21 0.62 1.99 -18.44
C ALA A 21 0.44 3.17 -17.49
N THR A 22 0.47 4.39 -18.01
CA THR A 22 0.03 5.58 -17.27
C THR A 22 -1.37 5.91 -17.74
N SER A 23 -2.38 5.57 -16.94
CA SER A 23 -3.76 5.96 -17.17
C SER A 23 -4.11 7.16 -16.31
N PHE A 24 -4.60 8.23 -16.92
CA PHE A 24 -5.20 9.35 -16.21
C PHE A 24 -6.67 9.01 -15.96
N ILE A 25 -7.05 8.88 -14.69
CA ILE A 25 -8.45 8.76 -14.31
C ILE A 25 -8.99 10.19 -14.20
N THR A 26 -10.13 10.46 -14.83
CA THR A 26 -10.85 11.74 -14.70
C THR A 26 -11.51 11.76 -13.32
N ASP A 27 -11.41 12.86 -12.56
CA ASP A 27 -11.91 13.04 -11.18
C ASP A 27 -12.92 12.00 -10.75
N ASP A 28 -12.41 10.87 -10.26
CA ASP A 28 -13.24 9.85 -9.65
C ASP A 28 -13.31 10.16 -8.16
N LEU A 29 -14.47 9.93 -7.57
CA LEU A 29 -14.72 10.29 -6.18
C LEU A 29 -13.79 9.45 -5.26
N TRP A 30 -12.84 10.11 -4.62
CA TRP A 30 -11.94 9.52 -3.63
C TRP A 30 -12.74 9.01 -2.42
N TYR A 31 -12.87 7.69 -2.28
CA TYR A 31 -13.79 7.06 -1.31
C TYR A 31 -15.24 7.61 -1.37
N GLY A 32 -15.71 7.99 -2.56
CA GLY A 32 -17.06 8.54 -2.73
C GLY A 32 -17.21 10.04 -2.42
N ILE A 33 -16.11 10.76 -2.14
CA ILE A 33 -16.08 12.21 -1.95
C ILE A 33 -15.02 12.87 -2.85
N TYR A 34 -15.16 14.17 -3.16
CA TYR A 34 -14.10 14.90 -3.85
C TYR A 34 -12.87 15.01 -2.95
N ALA A 35 -11.70 14.65 -3.47
CA ALA A 35 -10.43 14.74 -2.73
C ALA A 35 -10.11 16.19 -2.32
N ALA A 36 -10.51 17.16 -3.13
CA ALA A 36 -10.45 18.58 -2.81
C ALA A 36 -11.53 19.38 -3.55
N THR A 37 -11.79 20.60 -3.07
CA THR A 37 -12.65 21.58 -3.74
C THR A 37 -11.92 22.36 -4.85
N ASN A 38 -10.61 22.17 -4.99
CA ASN A 38 -9.81 22.83 -6.00
C ASN A 38 -9.83 21.98 -7.30
N PRO A 39 -10.35 22.52 -8.43
CA PRO A 39 -10.39 21.80 -9.71
C PRO A 39 -9.00 21.52 -10.31
N GLU A 40 -7.92 22.08 -9.76
CA GLU A 40 -6.54 21.78 -10.15
C GLU A 40 -5.89 20.70 -9.26
N THR A 41 -6.64 20.08 -8.35
CA THR A 41 -6.16 18.97 -7.53
C THR A 41 -6.24 17.67 -8.32
N PHE A 42 -5.12 16.94 -8.37
CA PHE A 42 -5.05 15.61 -8.96
C PHE A 42 -4.61 14.60 -7.91
N VAL A 43 -5.31 13.47 -7.85
CA VAL A 43 -4.85 12.31 -7.07
C VAL A 43 -3.97 11.45 -7.96
N ARG A 44 -2.72 11.23 -7.55
CA ARG A 44 -1.84 10.26 -8.21
C ARG A 44 -1.96 8.94 -7.50
N ALA A 45 -2.46 7.91 -8.18
CA ALA A 45 -2.32 6.53 -7.74
C ALA A 45 -1.01 5.93 -8.27
N ASP A 46 -0.21 5.28 -7.41
CA ASP A 46 0.98 4.53 -7.83
C ASP A 46 0.81 3.04 -7.50
N GLY A 47 0.40 2.28 -8.50
CA GLY A 47 0.14 0.85 -8.35
C GLY A 47 0.29 0.12 -9.68
N ALA A 48 0.61 -1.17 -9.60
CA ALA A 48 0.67 -2.04 -10.75
C ALA A 48 0.11 -3.43 -10.38
N PHE A 49 -0.56 -4.05 -11.35
CA PHE A 49 -0.93 -5.45 -11.27
C PHE A 49 -0.01 -6.25 -12.19
N ILE A 50 0.48 -7.37 -11.69
CA ILE A 50 1.33 -8.28 -12.46
C ILE A 50 0.51 -9.52 -12.73
N PRO A 51 0.08 -9.76 -13.99
CA PRO A 51 -0.52 -11.05 -14.32
C PRO A 51 0.55 -12.12 -14.12
N PHE A 52 0.13 -13.25 -13.55
CA PHE A 52 0.99 -14.42 -13.52
C PHE A 52 1.28 -14.87 -14.96
N ALA A 53 2.49 -15.38 -15.21
CA ALA A 53 2.81 -16.03 -16.47
C ALA A 53 1.86 -17.21 -16.71
N ASP A 54 1.55 -17.49 -17.98
CA ASP A 54 0.58 -18.53 -18.36
C ASP A 54 0.97 -19.94 -17.87
N ASP A 55 2.27 -20.17 -17.66
CA ASP A 55 2.84 -21.43 -17.16
C ASP A 55 3.07 -21.45 -15.64
N PHE A 56 2.73 -20.36 -14.94
CA PHE A 56 2.86 -20.28 -13.49
C PHE A 56 1.73 -21.06 -12.81
N ASP A 57 2.11 -22.02 -11.97
CA ASP A 57 1.14 -22.80 -11.19
C ASP A 57 0.58 -21.97 -10.02
N VAL A 58 -0.55 -21.33 -10.29
CA VAL A 58 -1.31 -20.52 -9.33
C VAL A 58 -1.83 -21.30 -8.12
N SER A 59 -1.83 -22.64 -8.16
CA SER A 59 -2.25 -23.44 -6.99
C SER A 59 -1.30 -23.29 -5.79
N ASN A 60 -0.07 -22.82 -6.02
CA ASN A 60 0.89 -22.52 -4.98
C ASN A 60 0.74 -21.11 -4.39
N VAL A 61 -0.15 -20.29 -4.95
CA VAL A 61 -0.44 -18.94 -4.45
C VAL A 61 -1.44 -19.06 -3.31
N THR A 62 -1.07 -18.52 -2.15
CA THR A 62 -1.94 -18.49 -0.97
C THR A 62 -2.11 -17.06 -0.49
N THR A 63 -3.13 -16.83 0.32
CA THR A 63 -3.33 -15.59 1.07
C THR A 63 -2.63 -15.63 2.44
N LEU A 64 -1.68 -16.55 2.65
CA LEU A 64 -0.89 -16.61 3.87
C LEU A 64 0.24 -15.60 3.78
N VAL A 65 0.24 -14.65 4.72
CA VAL A 65 1.29 -13.65 4.86
C VAL A 65 2.19 -14.06 6.01
N GLU A 66 3.50 -14.10 5.78
CA GLU A 66 4.49 -14.52 6.79
C GLU A 66 4.39 -13.65 8.06
N GLY A 67 4.29 -14.30 9.23
CA GLY A 67 4.14 -13.60 10.52
C GLY A 67 2.78 -12.96 10.78
N VAL A 68 1.86 -12.93 9.80
CA VAL A 68 0.51 -12.36 9.93
C VAL A 68 -0.57 -13.46 9.88
N GLY A 69 -0.36 -14.49 9.06
CA GLY A 69 -1.31 -15.58 8.84
C GLY A 69 -2.22 -15.34 7.63
N GLU A 70 -3.38 -15.98 7.62
CA GLU A 70 -4.34 -15.89 6.53
C GLU A 70 -5.06 -14.53 6.56
N ILE A 71 -4.94 -13.76 5.48
CA ILE A 71 -5.63 -12.48 5.33
C ILE A 71 -7.00 -12.66 4.66
N GLY A 72 -7.94 -11.79 5.02
CA GLY A 72 -9.25 -11.70 4.37
C GLY A 72 -9.24 -10.79 3.14
N ASP A 73 -10.41 -10.60 2.55
CA ASP A 73 -10.59 -9.69 1.42
C ASP A 73 -10.19 -8.25 1.76
N VAL A 74 -9.85 -7.48 0.72
CA VAL A 74 -9.59 -6.04 0.83
C VAL A 74 -10.72 -5.37 1.62
N LYS A 75 -10.36 -4.57 2.62
CA LYS A 75 -11.32 -3.83 3.42
C LYS A 75 -11.58 -2.49 2.75
N VAL A 76 -12.82 -2.31 2.30
CA VAL A 76 -13.31 -1.01 1.84
C VAL A 76 -13.31 -0.05 3.02
N ILE A 77 -12.60 1.06 2.88
CA ILE A 77 -12.62 2.14 3.87
C ILE A 77 -13.82 3.03 3.57
N ASP A 78 -14.66 3.23 4.59
CA ASP A 78 -15.77 4.17 4.55
C ASP A 78 -15.40 5.41 5.37
N LEU A 79 -15.26 6.55 4.70
CA LEU A 79 -14.89 7.82 5.33
C LEU A 79 -16.04 8.45 6.13
N GLN A 80 -17.27 7.94 6.00
CA GLN A 80 -18.41 8.36 6.82
C GLN A 80 -18.47 7.61 8.16
N SER A 81 -17.72 6.52 8.30
CA SER A 81 -17.60 5.79 9.55
C SER A 81 -16.86 6.61 10.62
N PRO A 82 -17.07 6.32 11.92
CA PRO A 82 -16.34 7.00 12.99
C PRO A 82 -14.83 6.93 12.77
N ILE A 83 -14.13 8.04 13.03
CA ILE A 83 -12.68 8.16 12.80
C ILE A 83 -11.86 7.03 13.47
N SER A 84 -12.32 6.55 14.63
CA SER A 84 -11.71 5.46 15.41
C SER A 84 -11.78 4.09 14.73
N PHE A 85 -12.56 3.95 13.66
CA PHE A 85 -12.60 2.73 12.86
C PHE A 85 -11.28 2.48 12.12
N LEU A 86 -10.53 3.54 11.85
CA LEU A 86 -9.26 3.50 11.14
C LEU A 86 -8.13 4.17 11.92
N ILE A 87 -8.35 5.38 12.45
CA ILE A 87 -7.32 6.10 13.23
C ILE A 87 -7.11 5.43 14.59
N GLY A 88 -5.84 5.30 14.99
CA GLY A 88 -5.41 4.61 16.20
C GLY A 88 -5.40 3.08 16.05
N ARG A 89 -5.74 2.55 14.88
CA ARG A 89 -5.72 1.10 14.63
C ARG A 89 -4.33 0.64 14.23
N GLN A 90 -3.97 -0.55 14.70
CA GLN A 90 -2.73 -1.20 14.32
C GLN A 90 -2.81 -1.78 12.91
N VAL A 91 -1.76 -1.55 12.14
CA VAL A 91 -1.52 -2.13 10.83
C VAL A 91 -0.17 -2.86 10.84
N VAL A 92 -0.06 -3.85 9.97
CA VAL A 92 1.18 -4.58 9.73
C VAL A 92 1.51 -4.58 8.25
N LYS A 93 2.80 -4.76 7.95
CA LYS A 93 3.32 -4.92 6.60
C LYS A 93 4.42 -5.96 6.63
N VAL A 94 4.54 -6.75 5.56
CA VAL A 94 5.72 -7.58 5.31
C VAL A 94 6.40 -7.04 4.06
N GLY A 95 7.52 -6.34 4.26
CA GLY A 95 8.34 -5.80 3.18
C GLY A 95 9.60 -6.61 2.95
N ARG A 96 10.17 -6.51 1.74
CA ARG A 96 11.43 -7.17 1.41
C ARG A 96 12.58 -6.65 2.28
N SER A 97 12.62 -5.34 2.51
CA SER A 97 13.75 -4.67 3.18
C SER A 97 13.57 -4.64 4.68
N SER A 98 12.39 -4.24 5.17
CA SER A 98 12.16 -4.13 6.61
C SER A 98 11.58 -5.38 7.26
N GLY A 99 11.17 -6.39 6.49
CA GLY A 99 10.49 -7.57 7.00
C GLY A 99 9.10 -7.24 7.56
N LEU A 100 8.71 -7.94 8.64
CA LEU A 100 7.44 -7.69 9.34
C LEU A 100 7.57 -6.43 10.21
N THR A 101 6.87 -5.37 9.82
CA THR A 101 6.74 -4.13 10.60
C THR A 101 5.32 -3.92 11.09
N THR A 102 5.20 -3.27 12.26
CA THR A 102 3.92 -2.87 12.86
C THR A 102 3.89 -1.36 12.97
N GLY A 103 2.73 -0.78 12.73
CA GLY A 103 2.50 0.64 12.86
C GLY A 103 1.07 0.95 13.28
N THR A 104 0.81 2.23 13.50
CA THR A 104 -0.53 2.75 13.83
C THR A 104 -0.94 3.77 12.79
N VAL A 105 -2.18 3.68 12.31
CA VAL A 105 -2.74 4.68 11.41
C VAL A 105 -3.03 5.95 12.20
N MET A 106 -2.38 7.05 11.84
CA MET A 106 -2.49 8.34 12.53
C MET A 106 -3.38 9.33 11.79
N ALA A 107 -3.42 9.23 10.46
CA ALA A 107 -4.30 10.02 9.61
C ALA A 107 -4.66 9.22 8.34
N TYR A 108 -5.70 9.66 7.64
CA TYR A 108 -6.02 9.23 6.28
C TYR A 108 -6.37 10.46 5.44
N ALA A 109 -6.24 10.35 4.11
CA ALA A 109 -6.47 11.46 3.18
C ALA A 109 -5.73 12.73 3.61
N LEU A 110 -4.48 12.59 4.04
CA LEU A 110 -3.69 13.69 4.55
C LEU A 110 -3.18 14.52 3.38
N GLU A 111 -3.50 15.81 3.43
CA GLU A 111 -2.97 16.84 2.55
C GLU A 111 -1.69 17.43 3.15
N TYR A 112 -0.61 17.49 2.36
CA TYR A 112 0.59 18.23 2.74
C TYR A 112 1.19 18.95 1.53
N ASN A 113 1.80 20.11 1.80
CA ASN A 113 2.52 20.87 0.77
C ASN A 113 4.00 20.56 0.88
N ASP A 114 4.66 20.29 -0.25
CA ASP A 114 6.12 20.27 -0.30
C ASP A 114 6.71 21.69 -0.28
N GLU A 115 8.04 21.78 -0.19
CA GLU A 115 8.76 23.05 -0.20
C GLU A 115 8.60 23.85 -1.50
N LYS A 116 8.14 23.19 -2.57
CA LYS A 116 7.89 23.77 -3.90
C LYS A 116 6.43 24.22 -4.06
N GLY A 117 5.60 24.08 -3.03
CA GLY A 117 4.19 24.45 -3.04
C GLY A 117 3.28 23.46 -3.77
N ILE A 118 3.76 22.24 -4.04
CA ILE A 118 2.95 21.15 -4.60
C ILE A 118 2.17 20.49 -3.46
N CYS A 119 0.86 20.43 -3.64
CA CYS A 119 -0.06 19.76 -2.72
C CYS A 119 -0.11 18.26 -3.04
N PHE A 120 0.25 17.44 -2.05
CA PHE A 120 0.22 15.99 -2.11
C PHE A 120 -0.89 15.44 -1.22
N PHE A 121 -1.52 14.36 -1.69
CA PHE A 121 -2.51 13.59 -0.94
C PHE A 121 -1.93 12.20 -0.68
N THR A 122 -1.92 11.78 0.58
CA THR A 122 -1.59 10.42 0.97
C THR A 122 -2.80 9.70 1.57
N ASP A 123 -2.99 8.44 1.19
CA ASP A 123 -4.08 7.59 1.64
C ASP A 123 -4.05 7.42 3.15
N PHE A 124 -2.90 7.04 3.71
CA PHE A 124 -2.70 6.77 5.12
C PHE A 124 -1.36 7.30 5.61
N LEU A 125 -1.38 8.02 6.73
CA LEU A 125 -0.19 8.28 7.52
C LEU A 125 -0.05 7.16 8.55
N VAL A 126 0.96 6.31 8.41
CA VAL A 126 1.26 5.23 9.35
C VAL A 126 2.56 5.55 10.09
N VAL A 127 2.50 5.52 11.41
CA VAL A 127 3.69 5.68 12.26
C VAL A 127 4.12 4.31 12.76
N GLY A 128 5.37 3.94 12.49
CA GLY A 128 5.96 2.70 12.99
C GLY A 128 6.07 2.69 14.52
N GLU A 129 5.98 1.51 15.10
CA GLU A 129 6.16 1.35 16.55
C GLU A 129 7.63 1.59 16.96
N LYS A 130 7.85 1.85 18.26
CA LYS A 130 9.20 1.96 18.87
C LYS A 130 10.14 3.01 18.26
N HIS A 131 9.58 4.08 17.67
CA HIS A 131 10.33 5.13 16.97
C HIS A 131 11.07 4.64 15.71
N GLU A 132 10.67 3.50 15.14
CA GLU A 132 11.17 3.01 13.85
C GLU A 132 10.26 3.49 12.71
N THR A 133 10.80 3.55 11.50
CA THR A 133 9.99 3.83 10.30
C THR A 133 9.10 2.63 9.99
N PHE A 134 7.91 2.89 9.45
CA PHE A 134 6.99 1.81 9.09
C PHE A 134 7.49 1.01 7.87
N ASP A 135 8.16 1.70 6.94
CA ASP A 135 8.72 1.17 5.70
C ASP A 135 10.14 1.70 5.44
N LEU A 136 10.83 1.01 4.52
CA LEU A 136 12.16 1.34 4.01
C LEU A 136 12.19 1.22 2.48
N GLU A 137 13.23 1.79 1.85
CA GLU A 137 13.49 1.59 0.43
C GLU A 137 13.51 0.09 0.07
N GLY A 138 12.70 -0.30 -0.90
CA GLY A 138 12.51 -1.69 -1.31
C GLY A 138 11.27 -2.39 -0.73
N ASP A 139 10.51 -1.74 0.15
CA ASP A 139 9.22 -2.24 0.63
C ASP A 139 8.03 -1.84 -0.25
N SER A 140 8.25 -1.03 -1.29
CA SER A 140 7.22 -0.60 -2.22
C SER A 140 6.49 -1.77 -2.87
N GLY A 141 5.17 -1.68 -3.00
CA GLY A 141 4.28 -2.75 -3.44
C GLY A 141 3.81 -3.71 -2.32
N SER A 142 4.36 -3.59 -1.10
CA SER A 142 3.89 -4.39 0.05
C SER A 142 2.49 -3.94 0.50
N LEU A 143 1.67 -4.88 0.97
CA LEU A 143 0.35 -4.55 1.51
C LEU A 143 0.45 -3.88 2.88
N ILE A 144 -0.37 -2.85 3.09
CA ILE A 144 -0.72 -2.35 4.42
C ILE A 144 -1.95 -3.12 4.90
N ILE A 145 -1.79 -3.89 5.98
CA ILE A 145 -2.80 -4.84 6.46
C ILE A 145 -3.33 -4.35 7.80
N LEU A 146 -4.62 -4.02 7.87
CA LEU A 146 -5.30 -3.70 9.12
C LEU A 146 -5.43 -4.96 9.97
N THR A 147 -4.94 -4.89 11.21
CA THR A 147 -5.09 -5.98 12.16
C THR A 147 -6.56 -6.18 12.53
N GLY A 148 -6.98 -7.45 12.54
CA GLY A 148 -8.34 -7.83 12.92
C GLY A 148 -8.61 -7.57 14.40
N GLN A 149 -9.86 -7.27 14.74
CA GLN A 149 -10.32 -7.21 16.13
C GLN A 149 -11.16 -8.45 16.44
N ALA A 150 -11.09 -8.93 17.68
CA ALA A 150 -11.99 -9.96 18.21
C ALA A 150 -12.11 -11.24 17.34
N GLY A 151 -11.01 -11.67 16.71
CA GLY A 151 -10.96 -12.89 15.88
C GLY A 151 -11.29 -12.68 14.40
N GLU A 152 -11.53 -11.45 13.96
CA GLU A 152 -11.57 -11.13 12.53
C GLU A 152 -10.21 -11.39 11.87
N LYS A 153 -10.24 -11.83 10.61
CA LYS A 153 -9.02 -11.93 9.80
C LYS A 153 -8.42 -10.52 9.60
N PRO A 154 -7.08 -10.38 9.58
CA PRO A 154 -6.43 -9.16 9.10
C PRO A 154 -6.84 -8.88 7.65
N ARG A 155 -6.98 -7.60 7.28
CA ARG A 155 -7.48 -7.23 5.94
C ARG A 155 -6.63 -6.14 5.30
N PRO A 156 -6.24 -6.29 4.03
CA PRO A 156 -5.54 -5.24 3.28
C PRO A 156 -6.39 -3.98 3.20
N ILE A 157 -5.77 -2.82 3.39
CA ILE A 157 -6.40 -1.50 3.26
C ILE A 157 -5.68 -0.57 2.28
N GLY A 158 -4.44 -0.90 1.89
CA GLY A 158 -3.63 -0.12 0.98
C GLY A 158 -2.34 -0.87 0.61
N ILE A 159 -1.46 -0.22 -0.14
CA ILE A 159 -0.14 -0.73 -0.49
C ILE A 159 0.90 0.37 -0.25
N ILE A 160 2.16 0.03 0.03
CA ILE A 160 3.25 1.01 0.15
C ILE A 160 3.63 1.52 -1.22
N TRP A 161 3.56 2.84 -1.42
CA TRP A 161 3.92 3.49 -2.68
C TRP A 161 5.33 4.02 -2.52
N VAL A 162 6.08 4.08 -3.62
CA VAL A 162 7.42 4.68 -3.62
C VAL A 162 7.27 6.14 -3.19
N GLU A 163 7.89 6.53 -2.07
CA GLU A 163 8.24 7.92 -1.85
C GLU A 163 9.22 8.31 -2.97
N LEU A 164 8.86 9.28 -3.81
CA LEU A 164 9.87 9.92 -4.63
C LEU A 164 10.95 10.39 -3.66
N PRO A 165 12.24 10.07 -3.88
CA PRO A 165 13.29 10.67 -3.08
C PRO A 165 13.08 12.17 -3.18
N THR A 166 12.89 12.83 -2.03
CA THR A 166 13.17 14.26 -1.95
C THR A 166 14.64 14.36 -2.31
N GLU A 167 14.95 14.64 -3.58
CA GLU A 167 16.30 14.97 -3.98
C GLU A 167 16.73 16.14 -3.10
N GLY A 168 17.67 15.87 -2.20
CA GLY A 168 18.41 16.91 -1.51
C GLY A 168 19.17 17.71 -2.58
N GLY A 169 18.87 19.00 -2.64
CA GLY A 169 19.51 19.98 -3.50
C GLY A 169 18.88 21.35 -3.33
#